data_AF-E9PNZ0-F1
#
_entry.id   AF-E9PNZ0-F1
#
_cell.length_a   1.000
_cell.length_b   1.000
_cell.length_c   1.000
_cell.angle_alpha   90.00
_cell.angle_beta   90.00
_cell.angle_gamma   90.00
#
_symmetry.space_group_name_H-M   'P 1'
#
loop_
_entity.id
_entity.type
_entity.pdbx_description
1 polymer ?
#
loop_
_entity_poly.entity_id
_entity_poly.type
_entity_poly.pdbx_seq_one_letter_code
_entity_poly.pdbx_strand_id
1 'polypeptide(L)'
;MGSAFERVVRRVVQELDHGGEFIPVTSLQSSTGFQPYCLVVRKPSSSWFWKPRYKCVNLSIKDILEPDAAEPDVQRGRSFHFYDAMDGQIQGSVELAAPGQAKIAGGAAVSDSSSTSMNVYSLSVDPNTWQTLLHERHLRQPEHKVLQQLRSR
;
A
#
# COMPACT_ATOMS: atom_id res chain seq x y z
N MET A 1 -13.45 -4.71 8.73
CA MET A 1 -12.33 -5.21 9.56
C MET A 1 -11.11 -5.33 8.66
N GLY A 2 -10.01 -4.65 8.98
CA GLY A 2 -8.74 -4.85 8.25
C GLY A 2 -8.12 -6.19 8.63
N SER A 3 -7.38 -6.82 7.72
CA SER A 3 -6.67 -8.09 8.02
C SER A 3 -5.58 -7.86 9.08
N ALA A 4 -5.14 -8.92 9.76
CA ALA A 4 -3.99 -8.83 10.67
C ALA A 4 -2.74 -8.24 9.97
N PHE A 5 -2.52 -8.64 8.71
CA PHE A 5 -1.48 -8.07 7.85
C PHE A 5 -1.65 -6.56 7.64
N GLU A 6 -2.84 -6.11 7.24
CA GLU A 6 -3.11 -4.67 7.00
C GLU A 6 -2.88 -3.84 8.27
N ARG A 7 -3.24 -4.37 9.44
CA ARG A 7 -3.00 -3.71 10.73
C ARG A 7 -1.50 -3.53 10.99
N VAL A 8 -0.73 -4.60 10.85
CA VAL A 8 0.73 -4.58 11.05
C VAL A 8 1.41 -3.64 10.06
N VAL A 9 1.07 -3.70 8.77
CA VAL A 9 1.65 -2.81 7.75
C VAL A 9 1.32 -1.34 8.04
N ARG A 10 0.11 -1.02 8.50
CA ARG A 10 -0.23 0.34 8.91
C ARG A 10 0.63 0.84 10.07
N ARG A 11 0.92 -0.02 11.06
CA ARG A 11 1.79 0.34 12.19
C ARG A 11 3.23 0.58 11.73
N VAL A 12 3.78 -0.33 10.94
CA VAL A 12 5.12 -0.18 10.34
C VAL A 12 5.21 1.14 9.57
N VAL A 13 4.21 1.45 8.74
CA VAL A 13 4.16 2.70 7.97
C VAL A 13 4.08 3.93 8.88
N GLN A 14 3.26 3.89 9.94
CA GLN A 14 3.16 5.00 10.90
C GLN A 14 4.48 5.28 11.64
N GLU A 15 5.25 4.24 11.91
CA GLU A 15 6.55 4.35 12.58
C GLU A 15 7.67 4.81 11.64
N LEU A 16 7.68 4.32 10.39
CA LEU A 16 8.69 4.68 9.39
C LEU A 16 8.47 6.06 8.79
N ASP A 17 7.20 6.47 8.64
CA ASP A 17 6.84 7.71 7.97
C ASP A 17 5.71 8.44 8.71
N HIS A 18 6.15 9.39 9.54
CA HIS A 18 5.25 10.31 10.24
C HIS A 18 4.60 11.36 9.31
N GLY A 19 5.19 11.59 8.12
CA GLY A 19 4.68 12.54 7.11
C GLY A 19 3.50 12.00 6.31
N GLY A 20 3.36 10.67 6.23
CA GLY A 20 2.20 10.01 5.65
C GLY A 20 2.22 9.87 4.12
N GLU A 21 3.40 9.99 3.50
CA GLU A 21 3.66 9.69 2.09
C GLU A 21 3.54 8.19 1.79
N PHE A 22 3.89 7.33 2.74
CA PHE A 22 3.79 5.88 2.59
C PHE A 22 2.33 5.41 2.62
N ILE A 23 2.03 4.55 1.63
CA ILE A 23 0.70 3.97 1.43
C ILE A 23 0.75 2.49 1.83
N PRO A 24 0.02 2.09 2.88
CA PRO A 24 0.05 0.71 3.35
C PRO A 24 -0.63 -0.23 2.36
N VAL A 25 0.05 -1.33 2.02
CA VAL A 25 -0.52 -2.43 1.25
C VAL A 25 -1.53 -3.19 2.11
N THR A 26 -2.67 -3.56 1.51
CA THR A 26 -3.81 -4.16 2.25
C THR A 26 -3.80 -5.69 2.26
N SER A 27 -3.14 -6.32 1.29
CA SER A 27 -3.06 -7.78 1.15
C SER A 27 -1.67 -8.22 0.73
N LEU A 28 -1.17 -9.28 1.38
CA LEU A 28 0.10 -9.92 1.04
C LEU A 28 0.08 -10.49 -0.38
N GLN A 29 -1.05 -11.01 -0.86
CA GLN A 29 -1.15 -11.51 -2.24
C GLN A 29 -0.98 -10.39 -3.26
N SER A 30 -1.42 -9.18 -2.92
CA SER A 30 -1.26 -8.03 -3.81
C SER A 30 0.13 -7.41 -3.76
N SER A 31 0.95 -7.73 -2.75
CA SER A 31 2.27 -7.10 -2.56
C SER A 31 3.26 -7.41 -3.68
N THR A 32 3.11 -8.56 -4.34
CA THR A 32 3.91 -8.94 -5.51
C THR A 32 3.73 -7.97 -6.68
N GLY A 33 2.57 -7.33 -6.76
CA GLY A 33 2.28 -6.29 -7.76
C GLY A 33 2.69 -4.87 -7.35
N PHE A 34 3.21 -4.69 -6.14
CA PHE A 34 3.69 -3.40 -5.62
C PHE A 34 5.20 -3.46 -5.40
N GLN A 35 5.93 -3.71 -6.48
CA GLN A 35 7.40 -3.68 -6.51
C GLN A 35 7.89 -2.43 -7.23
N PRO A 36 9.16 -2.02 -7.02
CA PRO A 36 9.79 -1.01 -7.87
C PRO A 36 9.57 -1.31 -9.35
N TYR A 37 9.36 -0.28 -10.16
CA TYR A 37 9.04 -0.36 -11.60
C TYR A 37 7.65 -0.89 -11.98
N CYS A 38 6.92 -1.56 -11.08
CA CYS A 38 5.54 -1.97 -11.36
C CYS A 38 4.59 -0.77 -11.49
N LEU A 39 3.69 -0.85 -12.46
CA LEU A 39 2.67 0.15 -12.71
C LEU A 39 1.43 -0.08 -11.84
N VAL A 40 0.92 1.02 -11.31
CA VAL A 40 -0.26 1.05 -10.46
C VAL A 40 -1.25 2.09 -10.94
N VAL A 41 -2.53 1.78 -10.80
CA VAL A 41 -3.63 2.70 -11.12
C VAL A 41 -4.27 3.17 -9.83
N ARG A 42 -4.43 4.49 -9.73
CA ARG A 42 -5.15 5.10 -8.62
C ARG A 42 -6.63 4.70 -8.69
N LYS A 43 -7.16 4.14 -7.60
CA LYS A 43 -8.59 3.91 -7.45
C LYS A 43 -9.28 5.27 -7.25
N PRO A 44 -10.47 5.48 -7.84
CA PRO A 44 -11.24 6.68 -7.58
C PRO A 44 -11.47 6.79 -6.07
N SER A 45 -11.03 7.91 -5.50
CA SER A 45 -11.31 8.24 -4.12
C SER A 45 -12.72 8.80 -4.05
N SER A 46 -13.54 8.25 -3.16
CA SER A 46 -14.87 8.80 -2.88
C SER A 46 -14.84 9.95 -1.86
N SER A 47 -13.70 10.21 -1.21
CA SER A 47 -13.63 11.19 -0.12
C SER A 47 -12.20 11.68 0.16
N TRP A 48 -12.08 12.98 0.40
CA TRP A 48 -10.83 13.68 0.68
C TRP A 48 -10.13 13.20 1.96
N PHE A 49 -10.88 12.70 2.94
CA PHE A 49 -10.35 12.24 4.22
C PHE A 49 -9.59 10.90 4.14
N TRP A 50 -9.68 10.19 3.02
CA TRP A 50 -9.05 8.88 2.87
C TRP A 50 -7.83 8.96 1.96
N LYS A 51 -6.72 8.36 2.41
CA LYS A 51 -5.52 8.20 1.57
C LYS A 51 -5.88 7.49 0.25
N PRO A 52 -5.29 7.92 -0.88
CA PRO A 52 -5.53 7.29 -2.16
C PRO A 52 -5.11 5.82 -2.11
N ARG A 53 -5.93 4.95 -2.71
CA ARG A 53 -5.64 3.53 -2.86
C ARG A 53 -5.23 3.25 -4.29
N TYR A 54 -4.33 2.29 -4.45
CA TYR A 54 -3.83 1.90 -5.76
C TYR A 54 -4.19 0.44 -6.06
N LYS A 55 -4.27 0.11 -7.34
CA LYS A 55 -4.44 -1.25 -7.85
C LYS A 55 -3.28 -1.56 -8.78
N CYS A 56 -2.62 -2.69 -8.59
CA CYS A 56 -1.60 -3.17 -9.53
C CYS A 56 -2.22 -3.44 -10.91
N VAL A 57 -1.47 -3.10 -11.96
CA VAL A 57 -1.85 -3.29 -13.37
C VAL A 57 -1.23 -4.57 -13.95
N ASN A 58 -0.42 -5.30 -13.17
CA ASN A 58 0.39 -6.45 -13.61
C ASN A 58 1.25 -6.13 -14.84
N LEU A 59 1.72 -4.88 -14.92
CA LEU A 59 2.65 -4.40 -15.95
C LEU A 59 3.81 -3.71 -15.24
N SER A 60 5.01 -3.87 -15.79
CA SER A 60 6.19 -3.14 -15.37
C SER A 60 6.56 -2.05 -16.37
N ILE A 61 7.49 -1.17 -15.98
CA ILE A 61 8.00 -0.13 -16.86
C ILE A 61 8.68 -0.70 -18.12
N LYS A 62 9.30 -1.88 -18.02
CA LYS A 62 9.86 -2.58 -19.18
C LYS A 62 8.83 -2.91 -20.26
N ASP A 63 7.62 -3.29 -19.84
CA ASP A 63 6.59 -3.73 -20.78
C ASP A 63 6.07 -2.59 -21.66
N ILE A 64 6.29 -1.34 -21.22
CA ILE A 64 5.80 -0.13 -21.88
C ILE A 64 6.90 0.69 -22.55
N LEU A 65 8.17 0.42 -22.23
CA LEU A 65 9.33 1.14 -22.78
C LEU A 65 10.13 0.27 -23.76
N GLU A 66 10.63 0.89 -24.82
CA GLU A 66 11.59 0.30 -25.76
C GLU A 66 12.93 1.05 -25.66
N PRO A 67 14.08 0.36 -25.73
CA PRO A 67 14.26 -1.08 -25.93
C PRO A 67 13.90 -1.93 -24.69
N ASP A 68 13.54 -3.19 -24.92
CA ASP A 68 13.28 -4.17 -23.87
C ASP A 68 14.60 -4.58 -23.20
N ALA A 69 15.00 -3.78 -22.21
CA ALA A 69 16.23 -3.92 -21.47
C ALA A 69 15.94 -4.19 -20.00
N ALA A 70 16.87 -4.91 -19.35
CA ALA A 70 16.80 -5.24 -17.93
C ALA A 70 16.54 -3.99 -17.06
N GLU A 71 15.84 -4.16 -15.95
CA GLU A 71 15.49 -3.05 -15.07
C GLU A 71 16.76 -2.74 -14.29
N PRO A 72 17.10 -1.46 -14.14
CA PRO A 72 18.27 -1.10 -13.36
C PRO A 72 18.12 -1.58 -11.92
N ASP A 73 19.25 -1.84 -11.27
CA ASP A 73 19.26 -2.31 -9.89
C ASP A 73 18.56 -1.32 -8.95
N VAL A 74 17.82 -1.89 -8.01
CA VAL A 74 17.15 -1.14 -6.95
C VAL A 74 18.10 -1.04 -5.77
N GLN A 75 18.30 0.16 -5.26
CA GLN A 75 19.11 0.37 -4.07
C GLN A 75 18.35 -0.09 -2.84
N ARG A 76 19.02 -0.91 -2.02
CA ARG A 76 18.53 -1.23 -0.68
C ARG A 76 18.87 -0.08 0.25
N GLY A 77 17.82 0.56 0.75
CA GLY A 77 17.94 1.60 1.76
C GLY A 77 18.10 1.02 3.17
N ARG A 78 17.74 1.83 4.16
CA ARG A 78 17.94 1.51 5.57
C ARG A 78 17.08 0.32 5.99
N SER A 79 17.70 -0.59 6.76
CA SER A 79 17.00 -1.65 7.48
C SER A 79 16.60 -1.17 8.88
N PHE A 80 15.43 -1.59 9.32
CA PHE A 80 14.84 -1.25 10.61
C PHE A 80 14.26 -2.50 11.26
N HIS A 81 14.48 -2.65 12.56
CA HIS A 81 13.86 -3.71 13.34
C HIS A 81 12.58 -3.15 13.96
N PHE A 82 11.44 -3.65 13.51
CA PHE A 82 10.12 -3.30 14.01
C PHE A 82 9.70 -4.31 15.08
N TYR A 83 9.28 -3.81 16.24
CA TYR A 83 8.72 -4.62 17.31
C TYR A 83 7.42 -3.98 17.80
N ASP A 84 6.34 -4.76 17.75
CA ASP A 84 5.01 -4.32 18.16
C ASP A 84 4.41 -5.34 19.12
N ALA A 85 4.17 -4.92 20.36
CA ALA A 85 3.45 -5.68 21.37
C ALA A 85 2.12 -4.96 21.63
N MET A 86 1.03 -5.52 21.10
CA MET A 86 -0.31 -4.96 21.27
C MET A 86 -1.01 -5.65 22.43
N ASP A 87 -1.21 -4.91 23.52
CA ASP A 87 -2.21 -5.22 24.56
C ASP A 87 -3.37 -4.24 24.41
N GLY A 88 -4.30 -4.57 23.50
CA GLY A 88 -5.43 -3.69 23.17
C GLY A 88 -6.76 -4.33 23.52
N GLN A 89 -7.32 -4.00 24.69
CA GLN A 89 -8.73 -4.25 24.99
C GLN A 89 -9.55 -3.03 24.55
N ILE A 90 -10.25 -3.13 23.41
CA ILE A 90 -11.21 -2.09 22.98
C ILE A 90 -12.59 -2.52 23.45
N GLN A 91 -13.14 -1.82 24.44
CA GLN A 91 -14.52 -2.00 24.92
C GLN A 91 -15.37 -0.84 24.40
N GLY A 92 -16.19 -1.09 23.39
CA GLY A 92 -17.17 -0.12 22.89
C GLY A 92 -18.56 -0.42 23.46
N SER A 93 -19.10 0.48 24.28
CA SER A 93 -20.52 0.48 24.65
C SER A 93 -21.25 1.56 23.86
N VAL A 94 -22.33 1.19 23.18
CA VAL A 94 -23.26 2.14 22.55
C VAL A 94 -24.59 2.02 23.29
N GLU A 95 -24.91 3.04 24.09
CA GLU A 95 -26.24 3.17 24.69
C GLU A 95 -27.06 4.14 23.83
N LEU A 96 -27.99 3.59 23.04
CA LEU A 96 -29.01 4.36 22.33
C LEU A 96 -30.27 4.41 23.19
N ALA A 97 -30.51 5.54 23.86
CA ALA A 97 -31.75 5.80 24.57
C ALA A 97 -32.78 6.42 23.60
N ALA A 98 -33.65 5.59 23.01
CA ALA A 98 -34.89 6.04 22.39
C ALA A 98 -36.05 5.81 23.37
N PRO A 99 -37.05 6.72 23.46
CA PRO A 99 -38.17 6.55 24.37
C PRO A 99 -39.14 5.51 23.79
N GLY A 100 -39.09 4.29 24.31
CA GLY A 100 -40.04 3.22 23.99
C GLY A 100 -39.37 1.91 23.57
N GLN A 101 -39.17 1.03 24.55
CA GLN A 101 -38.91 -0.42 24.45
C GLN A 101 -37.60 -0.91 23.79
N ALA A 102 -37.01 -1.88 24.51
CA ALA A 102 -35.85 -2.74 24.20
C ALA A 102 -34.44 -2.10 24.30
N LYS A 103 -33.82 -2.31 25.46
CA LYS A 103 -32.38 -2.13 25.69
C LYS A 103 -31.62 -3.30 25.03
N ILE A 104 -31.10 -3.12 23.81
CA ILE A 104 -30.13 -4.05 23.21
C ILE A 104 -28.73 -3.58 23.62
N ALA A 105 -28.15 -4.24 24.62
CA ALA A 105 -26.75 -4.04 25.00
C ALA A 105 -25.86 -4.98 24.16
N GLY A 106 -25.22 -4.43 23.13
CA GLY A 106 -24.21 -5.14 22.33
C GLY A 106 -22.81 -4.72 22.77
N GLY A 107 -22.14 -5.53 23.59
CA GLY A 107 -20.72 -5.34 23.90
C GLY A 107 -19.87 -6.09 22.88
N ALA A 108 -19.04 -5.37 22.12
CA ALA A 108 -17.98 -5.99 21.32
C ALA A 108 -16.65 -5.79 22.04
N ALA A 109 -16.09 -6.89 22.54
CA ALA A 109 -14.73 -6.93 23.05
C ALA A 109 -13.87 -7.64 22.00
N VAL A 110 -12.86 -6.94 21.50
CA VAL A 110 -11.80 -7.54 20.68
C VAL A 110 -10.55 -7.54 21.55
N SER A 111 -10.03 -8.73 21.85
CA SER A 111 -8.76 -8.93 22.53
C SER A 111 -7.81 -9.54 21.51
N ASP A 112 -6.91 -8.71 20.99
CA ASP A 112 -5.85 -9.12 20.08
C ASP A 112 -4.51 -8.97 20.83
N SER A 113 -4.11 -10.00 21.59
CA SER A 113 -2.76 -10.08 22.17
C SER A 113 -1.83 -10.73 21.16
N SER A 114 -1.09 -9.91 20.42
CA SER A 114 -0.08 -10.39 19.47
C SER A 114 1.18 -9.54 19.57
N SER A 115 2.31 -10.22 19.76
CA SER A 115 3.64 -9.62 19.65
C SER A 115 4.24 -9.97 18.29
N THR A 116 4.63 -8.95 17.52
CA THR A 116 5.22 -9.09 16.19
C THR A 116 6.59 -8.43 16.16
N SER A 117 7.62 -9.19 15.81
CA SER A 117 8.99 -8.69 15.63
C SER A 117 9.43 -8.99 14.20
N MET A 118 9.88 -7.98 13.44
CA MET A 118 10.32 -8.18 12.05
C MET A 118 11.41 -7.19 11.63
N ASN A 119 12.27 -7.63 10.72
CA ASN A 119 13.22 -6.75 10.04
C ASN A 119 12.60 -6.25 8.73
N VAL A 120 12.51 -4.94 8.59
CA VAL A 120 12.00 -4.24 7.41
C VAL A 120 13.16 -3.51 6.75
N TYR A 121 13.15 -3.38 5.42
CA TYR A 121 14.11 -2.53 4.70
C TYR A 121 13.39 -1.79 3.58
N SER A 122 13.90 -0.63 3.20
CA SER A 122 13.40 0.11 2.05
C SER A 122 14.12 -0.28 0.77
N LEU A 123 13.40 -0.19 -0.35
CA LEU A 123 13.92 -0.34 -1.69
C LEU A 123 13.60 0.94 -2.46
N SER A 124 14.60 1.55 -3.08
CA SER A 124 14.45 2.79 -3.84
C SER A 124 15.24 2.74 -5.14
N VAL A 125 14.70 3.36 -6.18
CA VAL A 125 15.40 3.55 -7.45
C VAL A 125 16.11 4.90 -7.40
N ASP A 126 17.38 4.91 -7.81
CA ASP A 126 18.18 6.14 -7.82
C ASP A 126 17.55 7.21 -8.72
N PRO A 127 17.52 8.49 -8.32
CA PRO A 127 17.04 9.56 -9.18
C PRO A 127 17.77 9.65 -10.53
N ASN A 128 19.07 9.37 -10.56
CA ASN A 128 19.84 9.37 -11.81
C ASN A 128 19.43 8.22 -12.72
N THR A 129 19.09 7.06 -12.15
CA THR A 129 18.54 5.93 -12.92
C THR A 129 17.26 6.34 -13.66
N TRP A 130 16.37 7.12 -13.04
CA TRP A 130 15.18 7.62 -13.73
C TRP A 130 15.53 8.56 -14.88
N GLN A 131 16.52 9.43 -14.71
CA GLN A 131 16.97 10.33 -15.78
C GLN A 131 17.57 9.55 -16.94
N THR A 132 18.43 8.56 -16.68
CA THR A 132 18.99 7.68 -17.70
C THR A 132 17.90 6.92 -18.44
N LEU A 133 16.93 6.33 -17.72
CA LEU A 133 15.80 5.62 -18.33
C LEU A 133 14.97 6.52 -19.25
N LEU A 134 14.75 7.78 -18.89
CA LEU A 134 14.02 8.74 -19.71
C LEU A 134 14.76 9.15 -20.99
N HIS A 135 16.11 9.16 -20.97
CA HIS A 135 16.92 9.50 -22.14
C HIS A 135 17.15 8.31 -23.06
N GLU A 136 17.33 7.11 -22.50
CA GLU A 136 17.68 5.91 -23.26
C GLU A 136 16.46 5.14 -23.78
N ARG A 137 15.31 5.27 -23.11
CA ARG A 137 14.11 4.51 -23.45
C ARG A 137 12.96 5.41 -23.85
N HIS A 138 12.22 4.96 -24.85
CA HIS A 138 11.05 5.65 -25.36
C HIS A 138 9.80 4.79 -25.16
N LEU A 139 8.63 5.42 -25.17
CA LEU A 139 7.38 4.69 -25.11
C LEU A 139 7.26 3.79 -26.34
N ARG A 140 6.99 2.51 -26.09
CA ARG A 140 6.81 1.47 -27.11
C ARG A 140 5.77 1.86 -28.15
N GLN A 141 6.08 1.62 -29.44
CA GLN A 141 5.14 1.79 -30.55
C GLN A 141 4.97 0.48 -31.33
N PRO A 142 3.75 -0.09 -31.43
CA PRO A 142 2.48 0.43 -30.92
C PRO A 142 2.36 0.33 -29.39
N GLU A 143 1.69 1.30 -28.79
CA GLU A 143 1.48 1.38 -27.33
C GLU A 143 0.71 0.16 -26.77
N HIS A 144 1.06 -0.26 -25.55
CA HIS A 144 0.40 -1.37 -24.89
C HIS A 144 -1.11 -1.09 -24.67
N LYS A 145 -1.97 -2.07 -24.99
CA LYS A 145 -3.45 -1.92 -24.96
C LYS A 145 -3.98 -1.38 -23.62
N VAL A 146 -3.34 -1.76 -22.51
CA VAL A 146 -3.75 -1.31 -21.18
C VAL A 146 -3.54 0.20 -21.01
N LEU A 147 -2.45 0.77 -21.52
CA LEU A 147 -2.23 2.22 -21.46
C LEU A 147 -3.26 2.98 -22.30
N GLN A 148 -3.60 2.45 -23.49
CA GLN A 148 -4.66 3.01 -24.32
C GLN A 148 -6.01 3.04 -23.58
N GLN A 149 -6.37 1.94 -22.92
CA GLN A 149 -7.60 1.89 -22.10
C GLN A 149 -7.56 2.87 -20.92
N LEU A 150 -6.41 3.04 -20.28
CA LEU A 150 -6.28 3.97 -19.15
C LEU A 150 -6.38 5.44 -19.57
N ARG A 151 -5.95 5.79 -20.79
CA ARG A 151 -6.12 7.15 -21.34
C ARG A 151 -7.58 7.49 -21.70
N SER A 152 -8.40 6.47 -21.95
CA SER A 152 -9.81 6.64 -22.34
C SER A 152 -10.79 6.73 -21.16
N ARG A 153 -10.30 6.67 -19.91
CA ARG A 153 -11.10 6.72 -18.68
C ARG A 153 -11.11 8.09 -18.05
#